data_AF-A0AAV2Q3B9-F1
#
_entry.id   AF-A0AAV2Q3B9-F1
#
_cell.length_a   1.000
_cell.length_b   1.000
_cell.length_c   1.000
_cell.angle_alpha   90.00
_cell.angle_beta   90.00
_cell.angle_gamma   90.00
#
_symmetry.space_group_name_H-M   'P 1'
#
loop_
_entity.id
_entity.type
_entity.pdbx_description
1 polymer ?
#
loop_
_entity_poly.entity_id
_entity_poly.type
_entity_poly.pdbx_seq_one_letter_code
_entity_poly.pdbx_strand_id
1 'polypeptide(L)'
;MGVQEGDPLGPLLFSLALQPILQRVNEGCSDHGLQLAFSYLDDLILAGEQSAVAHAFQWLRDLARQIGLDFNTTKCEVIPTAGQNSQIYKNLFPVDVKYKEDGNFELLGGPIGSSSFCNDHTSNRVEKAMEVLKALGELPDPQVALILLRHCAAFSKLVYSLRIVPHQKHSSALHNFDPTIQDCVETFLGCFFSETEWTLATLSTRMGGLGLRSTALHSSAYLASQVACHELCSQLDKNFIWDPSNNRTDTFHALTDFNSRVKPEKQRHSISEPNPRQQDLSQANERTFIMET
;
A
#
# COMPACT_ATOMS: atom_id res chain seq x y z
N MET A 1 -14.18 -28.25 -9.88
CA MET A 1 -12.90 -28.30 -10.62
C MET A 1 -12.16 -27.02 -10.26
N GLY A 2 -10.93 -27.11 -9.79
CA GLY A 2 -10.11 -25.96 -9.45
C GLY A 2 -8.77 -26.07 -10.15
N VAL A 3 -8.09 -24.95 -10.36
CA VAL A 3 -6.70 -24.98 -10.84
C VAL A 3 -5.78 -25.33 -9.66
N GLN A 4 -4.71 -26.09 -9.91
CA GLN A 4 -3.78 -26.52 -8.88
C GLN A 4 -3.01 -25.33 -8.32
N GLU A 5 -2.91 -25.22 -6.99
CA GLU A 5 -2.03 -24.23 -6.34
C GLU A 5 -0.58 -24.45 -6.80
N GLY A 6 0.05 -23.37 -7.28
CA GLY A 6 1.39 -23.41 -7.86
C GLY A 6 1.43 -23.68 -9.38
N ASP A 7 0.29 -23.89 -10.05
CA ASP A 7 0.24 -23.89 -11.52
C ASP A 7 0.48 -22.46 -12.07
N PRO A 8 1.54 -22.25 -12.87
CA PRO A 8 1.83 -20.95 -13.47
C PRO A 8 0.68 -20.38 -14.33
N LEU A 9 -0.17 -21.23 -14.91
CA LEU A 9 -1.29 -20.80 -15.75
C LEU A 9 -2.60 -20.61 -14.97
N GLY A 10 -2.67 -21.07 -13.73
CA GLY A 10 -3.91 -21.03 -12.95
C GLY A 10 -4.52 -19.65 -12.78
N PRO A 11 -3.75 -18.63 -12.36
CA PRO A 11 -4.26 -17.26 -12.25
C PRO A 11 -4.79 -16.72 -13.58
N LEU A 12 -4.09 -16.98 -14.70
CA LEU A 12 -4.52 -16.55 -16.03
C LEU A 12 -5.84 -17.19 -16.45
N LEU A 13 -5.96 -18.51 -16.30
CA LEU A 13 -7.18 -19.24 -16.65
C LEU A 13 -8.37 -18.80 -15.80
N PHE A 14 -8.15 -18.53 -14.51
CA PHE A 14 -9.17 -17.97 -13.63
C PHE A 14 -9.64 -16.60 -14.12
N SER A 15 -8.71 -15.68 -14.39
CA SER A 15 -9.04 -14.35 -14.91
C SER A 15 -9.74 -14.41 -16.27
N LEU A 16 -9.33 -15.30 -17.18
CA LEU A 16 -9.96 -15.47 -18.49
C LEU A 16 -11.42 -15.95 -18.38
N ALA A 17 -11.73 -16.80 -17.40
CA ALA A 17 -13.09 -17.24 -17.16
C ALA A 17 -13.97 -16.14 -16.54
N LEU A 18 -13.40 -15.32 -15.65
CA LEU A 18 -14.12 -14.27 -14.93
C LEU A 18 -14.31 -12.98 -15.75
N GLN A 19 -13.35 -12.65 -16.63
CA GLN A 19 -13.33 -11.38 -17.38
C GLN A 19 -14.61 -11.10 -18.18
N PRO A 20 -15.18 -12.04 -18.96
CA PRO A 20 -16.41 -11.77 -19.73
C PRO A 20 -17.62 -11.51 -18.83
N ILE A 21 -17.65 -12.14 -17.65
CA ILE A 21 -18.72 -11.95 -16.67
C ILE A 21 -18.63 -10.53 -16.07
N LEU A 22 -17.43 -10.10 -15.68
CA LEU A 22 -17.21 -8.76 -15.14
C LEU A 22 -17.57 -7.67 -16.14
N GLN A 23 -17.17 -7.82 -17.41
CA GLN A 23 -17.53 -6.87 -18.47
C GLN A 23 -19.04 -6.76 -18.63
N ARG A 24 -19.75 -7.89 -18.66
CA ARG A 24 -21.21 -7.92 -18.79
C ARG A 24 -21.91 -7.24 -17.61
N VAL A 25 -21.45 -7.46 -16.39
CA VAL A 25 -22.01 -6.81 -15.19
C VAL A 25 -21.73 -5.31 -15.20
N ASN A 26 -20.50 -4.92 -15.54
CA ASN A 26 -20.10 -3.52 -15.62
C ASN A 26 -20.97 -2.77 -16.64
N GLU A 27 -21.05 -3.26 -17.87
CA GLU A 27 -21.85 -2.66 -18.95
C GLU A 27 -23.35 -2.64 -18.60
N GLY A 28 -23.90 -3.75 -18.09
CA GLY A 28 -25.34 -3.86 -17.82
C GLY A 28 -25.83 -3.12 -16.58
N CYS A 29 -24.94 -2.68 -15.69
CA CYS A 29 -25.31 -1.96 -14.47
C CYS A 29 -24.83 -0.51 -14.43
N SER A 30 -24.02 -0.08 -15.42
CA SER A 30 -23.46 1.29 -15.46
C SER A 30 -24.55 2.36 -15.49
N ASP A 31 -25.56 2.20 -16.35
CA ASP A 31 -26.69 3.12 -16.47
C ASP A 31 -27.61 3.15 -15.23
N HIS A 32 -27.42 2.20 -14.32
CA HIS A 32 -28.18 2.07 -13.07
C HIS A 32 -27.42 2.59 -11.85
N GLY A 33 -26.25 3.23 -12.05
CA GLY A 33 -25.47 3.84 -10.98
C GLY A 33 -24.30 3.01 -10.48
N LEU A 34 -23.94 1.91 -11.15
CA LEU A 34 -22.67 1.21 -10.88
C LEU A 34 -21.53 2.01 -11.51
N GLN A 35 -20.52 2.35 -10.70
CA GLN A 35 -19.41 3.20 -11.12
C GLN A 35 -18.13 2.39 -11.36
N LEU A 36 -17.88 1.36 -10.54
CA LEU A 36 -16.69 0.51 -10.64
C LEU A 36 -17.09 -0.96 -10.54
N ALA A 37 -16.51 -1.78 -11.40
CA ALA A 37 -16.54 -3.24 -11.33
C ALA A 37 -15.22 -3.81 -11.84
N PHE A 38 -14.35 -4.22 -10.93
CA PHE A 38 -13.03 -4.76 -11.26
C PHE A 38 -12.64 -5.88 -10.30
N SER A 39 -11.55 -6.57 -10.62
CA SER A 39 -11.07 -7.70 -9.83
C SER A 39 -9.57 -7.80 -9.85
N TYR A 40 -9.00 -8.26 -8.74
CA TYR A 40 -7.67 -8.84 -8.70
C TYR A 40 -7.81 -10.31 -8.31
N LEU A 41 -7.76 -11.20 -9.31
CA LEU A 41 -8.14 -12.60 -9.11
C LEU A 41 -9.53 -12.70 -8.45
N ASP A 42 -9.63 -13.40 -7.32
CA ASP A 42 -10.87 -13.62 -6.57
C ASP A 42 -11.34 -12.40 -5.76
N ASP A 43 -10.47 -11.40 -5.55
CA ASP A 43 -10.83 -10.15 -4.90
C ASP A 43 -11.59 -9.24 -5.88
N LEU A 44 -12.92 -9.31 -5.82
CA LEU A 44 -13.87 -8.54 -6.63
C LEU A 44 -14.31 -7.26 -5.91
N ILE A 45 -14.32 -6.14 -6.64
CA ILE A 45 -14.74 -4.83 -6.14
C ILE A 45 -15.89 -4.32 -7.00
N LEU A 46 -16.99 -3.93 -6.33
CA LEU A 46 -18.12 -3.23 -6.92
C LEU A 46 -18.34 -1.92 -6.15
N ALA A 47 -18.46 -0.79 -6.85
CA ALA A 47 -18.76 0.50 -6.23
C ALA A 47 -19.77 1.29 -7.05
N GLY A 48 -20.65 2.02 -6.36
CA GLY A 48 -21.71 2.80 -6.97
C GLY A 48 -22.90 2.98 -6.03
N GLU A 49 -24.07 3.28 -6.58
CA GLU A 49 -25.31 3.34 -5.82
C GLU A 49 -25.67 1.98 -5.21
N GLN A 50 -26.18 1.96 -3.98
CA GLN A 50 -26.43 0.72 -3.23
C GLN A 50 -27.33 -0.28 -3.96
N SER A 51 -28.35 0.20 -4.69
CA SER A 51 -29.25 -0.63 -5.51
C SER A 51 -28.51 -1.26 -6.69
N ALA A 52 -27.66 -0.47 -7.36
CA ALA A 52 -26.83 -0.92 -8.47
C ALA A 52 -25.81 -1.96 -8.02
N VAL A 53 -25.12 -1.71 -6.90
CA VAL A 53 -24.14 -2.64 -6.32
C VAL A 53 -24.80 -3.92 -5.87
N ALA A 54 -25.97 -3.87 -5.22
CA ALA A 54 -26.72 -5.06 -4.81
C ALA A 54 -27.18 -5.90 -6.01
N HIS A 55 -27.72 -5.24 -7.04
CA HIS A 55 -28.12 -5.92 -8.28
C HIS A 55 -26.91 -6.55 -8.98
N ALA A 56 -25.82 -5.80 -9.14
CA ALA A 56 -24.57 -6.28 -9.73
C ALA A 56 -23.99 -7.46 -8.95
N PHE A 57 -23.98 -7.41 -7.62
CA PHE A 57 -23.52 -8.49 -6.75
C PHE A 57 -24.34 -9.78 -6.97
N GLN A 58 -25.66 -9.67 -6.98
CA GLN A 58 -26.54 -10.84 -7.18
C GLN A 58 -26.37 -11.42 -8.59
N TRP A 59 -26.33 -10.57 -9.61
CA TRP A 59 -26.15 -10.99 -10.99
C TRP A 59 -24.79 -11.63 -11.23
N LEU A 60 -23.73 -11.03 -10.68
CA LEU A 60 -22.36 -11.56 -10.72
C LEU A 60 -22.30 -12.93 -10.07
N ARG A 61 -22.94 -13.11 -8.91
CA ARG A 61 -23.01 -14.41 -8.22
C ARG A 61 -23.72 -15.47 -9.06
N ASP A 62 -24.81 -15.12 -9.73
CA ASP A 62 -25.57 -16.06 -10.56
C ASP A 62 -24.83 -16.44 -11.86
N LEU A 63 -24.07 -15.51 -12.45
CA LEU A 63 -23.20 -15.79 -13.59
C LEU A 63 -21.98 -16.62 -13.19
N ALA A 64 -21.36 -16.31 -12.05
CA ALA A 64 -20.20 -17.04 -11.53
C ALA A 64 -20.53 -18.51 -11.25
N ARG A 65 -21.74 -18.80 -10.74
CA ARG A 65 -22.22 -20.18 -10.55
C ARG A 65 -22.30 -20.98 -11.84
N GLN A 66 -22.60 -20.35 -12.96
CA GLN A 66 -22.66 -21.02 -14.26
C GLN A 66 -21.30 -21.52 -14.72
N ILE A 67 -20.21 -20.92 -14.23
CA ILE A 67 -18.83 -21.36 -14.48
C ILE A 67 -18.23 -22.13 -13.29
N GLY A 68 -19.06 -22.52 -12.31
CA GLY A 68 -18.63 -23.33 -11.17
C GLY A 68 -17.90 -22.56 -10.06
N LEU A 69 -18.07 -21.23 -10.00
CA LEU A 69 -17.57 -20.39 -8.92
C LEU A 69 -18.69 -20.03 -7.95
N ASP A 70 -18.39 -20.07 -6.65
CA ASP A 70 -19.31 -19.69 -5.58
C ASP A 70 -18.71 -18.59 -4.72
N PHE A 71 -19.57 -17.66 -4.30
CA PHE A 71 -19.18 -16.53 -3.48
C PHE A 71 -19.19 -16.93 -2.01
N ASN A 72 -18.09 -16.64 -1.31
CA ASN A 72 -18.06 -16.74 0.13
C ASN A 72 -18.64 -15.47 0.76
N THR A 73 -19.97 -15.43 0.94
CA THR A 73 -20.70 -14.27 1.47
C THR A 73 -20.20 -13.81 2.84
N THR A 74 -19.69 -14.72 3.69
CA THR A 74 -19.15 -14.40 5.02
C THR A 74 -17.81 -13.63 4.97
N LYS A 75 -17.13 -13.67 3.82
CA LYS A 75 -15.92 -12.89 3.55
C LYS A 75 -16.21 -11.60 2.79
N CYS A 76 -17.39 -11.46 2.18
CA CYS A 76 -17.77 -10.24 1.50
C CYS A 76 -18.04 -9.12 2.50
N GLU A 77 -17.71 -7.89 2.11
CA GLU A 77 -17.87 -6.70 2.92
C GLU A 77 -18.65 -5.63 2.14
N VAL A 78 -19.57 -4.93 2.80
CA VAL A 78 -20.22 -3.72 2.30
C VAL A 78 -19.65 -2.54 3.07
N ILE A 79 -19.04 -1.62 2.33
CA ILE A 79 -18.37 -0.44 2.87
C ILE A 79 -19.17 0.81 2.46
N PRO A 80 -19.83 1.49 3.41
CA PRO A 80 -20.49 2.76 3.14
C PRO A 80 -19.47 3.90 2.98
N THR A 81 -19.31 4.44 1.77
CA THR A 81 -18.33 5.50 1.48
C THR A 81 -18.64 6.84 2.15
N ALA A 82 -19.90 7.10 2.50
CA ALA A 82 -20.32 8.26 3.28
C ALA A 82 -20.24 8.03 4.81
N GLY A 83 -19.66 6.91 5.26
CA GLY A 83 -19.50 6.55 6.67
C GLY A 83 -20.84 6.55 7.41
N GLN A 84 -20.87 7.16 8.60
CA GLN A 84 -22.05 7.27 9.47
C GLN A 84 -23.25 8.01 8.83
N ASN A 85 -23.00 8.81 7.79
CA ASN A 85 -24.07 9.52 7.07
C ASN A 85 -24.73 8.64 5.99
N SER A 86 -24.23 7.42 5.79
CA SER A 86 -24.75 6.51 4.78
C SER A 86 -26.06 5.87 5.24
N GLN A 87 -27.07 5.89 4.38
CA GLN A 87 -28.31 5.15 4.58
C GLN A 87 -28.30 3.89 3.70
N ILE A 88 -27.59 2.84 4.15
CA ILE A 88 -27.57 1.56 3.45
C ILE A 88 -28.74 0.68 3.91
N TYR A 89 -29.56 0.25 2.96
CA TYR A 89 -30.63 -0.71 3.17
C TYR A 89 -30.07 -2.13 3.24
N LYS A 90 -29.90 -2.67 4.46
CA LYS A 90 -29.26 -3.99 4.69
C LYS A 90 -29.98 -5.15 4.00
N ASN A 91 -31.28 -5.04 3.74
CA ASN A 91 -32.07 -6.04 3.02
C ASN A 91 -31.72 -6.18 1.53
N LEU A 92 -30.89 -5.28 0.98
CA LEU A 92 -30.41 -5.39 -0.41
C LEU A 92 -29.31 -6.44 -0.59
N PHE A 93 -28.62 -6.82 0.49
CA PHE A 93 -27.50 -7.77 0.43
C PHE A 93 -27.81 -9.03 1.25
N PRO A 94 -27.11 -10.16 1.01
CA PRO A 94 -27.26 -11.34 1.84
C PRO A 94 -26.96 -11.06 3.32
N VAL A 95 -27.68 -11.74 4.20
CA VAL A 95 -27.59 -11.54 5.67
C VAL A 95 -26.19 -11.78 6.22
N ASP A 96 -25.41 -12.65 5.59
CA ASP A 96 -24.07 -13.06 6.06
C ASP A 96 -22.96 -12.08 5.68
N VAL A 97 -23.25 -11.05 4.87
CA VAL A 97 -22.26 -10.04 4.46
C VAL A 97 -21.92 -9.13 5.63
N LYS A 98 -20.63 -8.81 5.79
CA LYS A 98 -20.16 -7.93 6.86
C LYS A 98 -20.35 -6.47 6.46
N TYR A 99 -20.86 -5.65 7.36
CA TYR A 99 -21.00 -4.21 7.16
C TYR A 99 -19.88 -3.47 7.89
N LYS A 100 -19.07 -2.72 7.14
CA LYS A 100 -17.97 -1.90 7.64
C LYS A 100 -18.43 -0.45 7.81
N GLU A 101 -19.33 -0.21 8.75
CA GLU A 101 -19.99 1.10 8.94
C GLU A 101 -19.03 2.24 9.31
N ASP A 102 -17.86 1.90 9.84
CA ASP A 102 -16.77 2.85 10.14
C ASP A 102 -15.97 3.28 8.90
N GLY A 103 -16.24 2.66 7.74
CA GLY A 103 -15.55 2.94 6.48
C GLY A 103 -14.12 2.39 6.41
N ASN A 104 -13.68 1.60 7.40
CA ASN A 104 -12.33 1.05 7.46
C ASN A 104 -12.30 -0.36 6.87
N PHE A 105 -11.45 -0.58 5.87
CA PHE A 105 -11.29 -1.88 5.23
C PHE A 105 -9.89 -2.07 4.64
N GLU A 106 -9.55 -3.32 4.34
CA GLU A 106 -8.31 -3.69 3.68
C GLU A 106 -8.62 -4.12 2.24
N LEU A 107 -7.85 -3.60 1.28
CA LEU A 107 -7.95 -3.97 -0.12
C LEU A 107 -6.56 -4.34 -0.64
N LEU A 108 -6.40 -5.59 -1.10
CA LEU A 108 -5.15 -6.14 -1.64
C LEU A 108 -3.94 -6.01 -0.68
N GLY A 109 -4.17 -5.96 0.63
CA GLY A 109 -3.11 -5.70 1.61
C GLY A 109 -2.89 -4.22 1.95
N GLY A 110 -3.69 -3.30 1.40
CA GLY A 110 -3.63 -1.87 1.70
C GLY A 110 -4.79 -1.42 2.61
N PRO A 111 -4.53 -0.72 3.72
CA PRO A 111 -5.59 -0.17 4.56
C PRO A 111 -6.19 1.09 3.93
N ILE A 112 -7.51 1.13 3.82
CA ILE A 112 -8.28 2.29 3.39
C ILE A 112 -9.22 2.69 4.53
N GLY A 113 -9.09 3.93 5.00
CA GLY A 113 -9.91 4.42 6.11
C GLY A 113 -9.26 5.58 6.87
N SER A 114 -9.53 5.62 8.17
CA SER A 114 -9.01 6.62 9.10
C SER A 114 -7.50 6.51 9.28
N SER A 115 -6.86 7.60 9.73
CA SER A 115 -5.44 7.60 10.05
C SER A 115 -5.09 6.59 11.16
N SER A 116 -5.96 6.41 12.16
CA SER A 116 -5.72 5.40 13.20
C SER A 116 -5.70 3.99 12.61
N PHE A 117 -6.67 3.65 11.75
CA PHE A 117 -6.73 2.34 11.11
C PHE A 117 -5.53 2.08 10.20
N CYS A 118 -5.13 3.04 9.37
CA CYS A 118 -3.93 2.94 8.53
C CYS A 118 -2.64 2.77 9.36
N ASN A 119 -2.53 3.50 10.48
CA ASN A 119 -1.39 3.41 11.38
C ASN A 119 -1.34 2.04 12.07
N ASP A 120 -2.45 1.59 12.66
CA ASP A 120 -2.55 0.31 13.35
C ASP A 120 -2.25 -0.87 12.41
N HIS A 121 -2.74 -0.82 11.18
CA HIS A 121 -2.42 -1.81 10.17
C HIS A 121 -0.90 -1.85 9.87
N THR A 122 -0.24 -0.68 9.82
CA THR A 122 1.23 -0.63 9.65
C THR A 122 1.95 -1.10 10.92
N SER A 123 1.47 -0.75 12.11
CA SER A 123 2.00 -1.22 13.41
C SER A 123 1.97 -2.73 13.52
N ASN A 124 0.88 -3.39 13.10
CA ASN A 124 0.80 -4.86 13.06
C ASN A 124 1.87 -5.49 12.14
N ARG A 125 2.29 -4.79 11.07
CA ARG A 125 3.41 -5.24 10.22
C ARG A 125 4.76 -5.01 10.88
N VAL A 126 4.90 -3.90 11.61
CA VAL A 126 6.09 -3.60 12.43
C VAL A 126 6.29 -4.67 13.48
N GLU A 127 5.26 -5.04 14.24
CA GLU A 127 5.32 -6.09 15.27
C GLU A 127 5.82 -7.42 14.70
N LYS A 128 5.27 -7.85 13.56
CA LYS A 128 5.74 -9.05 12.84
C LYS A 128 7.18 -8.92 12.34
N ALA A 129 7.59 -7.73 11.91
CA ALA A 129 8.96 -7.48 11.48
C ALA A 129 9.95 -7.55 12.65
N MET A 130 9.54 -7.10 13.86
CA MET A 130 10.37 -7.16 15.06
C MET A 130 10.75 -8.59 15.45
N GLU A 131 9.89 -9.58 15.20
CA GLU A 131 10.24 -11.00 15.39
C GLU A 131 11.42 -11.42 14.52
N VAL A 132 11.43 -10.96 13.26
CA VAL A 132 12.53 -11.21 12.32
C VAL A 132 13.80 -10.48 12.75
N LEU A 133 13.67 -9.21 13.18
CA LEU A 133 14.81 -8.41 13.63
C LEU A 133 15.47 -9.02 14.88
N LYS A 134 14.67 -9.53 15.82
CA LYS A 134 15.20 -10.24 16.98
C LYS A 134 16.02 -11.46 16.58
N ALA A 135 15.49 -12.28 15.67
CA ALA A 135 16.22 -13.45 15.17
C ALA A 135 17.52 -13.06 14.42
N LEU A 136 17.51 -11.94 13.69
CA LEU A 136 18.72 -11.44 13.02
C LEU A 136 19.77 -10.92 14.02
N GLY A 137 19.36 -10.26 15.09
CA GLY A 137 20.25 -9.80 16.16
C GLY A 137 21.00 -10.95 16.86
N GLU A 138 20.41 -12.14 16.89
CA GLU A 138 21.01 -13.34 17.51
C GLU A 138 21.95 -14.11 16.54
N LEU A 139 22.09 -13.68 15.28
CA LEU A 139 22.96 -14.37 14.34
C LEU A 139 24.45 -14.22 14.72
N PRO A 140 25.23 -15.31 14.68
CA PRO A 140 26.63 -15.29 15.12
C PRO A 140 27.57 -14.60 14.13
N ASP A 141 27.18 -14.48 12.85
CA ASP A 141 27.96 -13.83 11.81
C ASP A 141 27.38 -12.44 11.50
N PRO A 142 28.06 -11.35 11.92
CA PRO A 142 27.56 -9.99 11.72
C PRO A 142 27.44 -9.59 10.24
N GLN A 143 28.28 -10.15 9.36
CA GLN A 143 28.23 -9.87 7.93
C GLN A 143 26.97 -10.49 7.30
N VAL A 144 26.64 -11.72 7.68
CA VAL A 144 25.40 -12.39 7.26
C VAL A 144 24.19 -11.63 7.78
N ALA A 145 24.19 -11.27 9.07
CA ALA A 145 23.12 -10.52 9.71
C ALA A 145 22.88 -9.17 9.01
N LEU A 146 23.93 -8.41 8.73
CA LEU A 146 23.85 -7.14 8.04
C LEU A 146 23.29 -7.27 6.61
N ILE A 147 23.71 -8.30 5.86
CA ILE A 147 23.22 -8.53 4.50
C ILE A 147 21.72 -8.86 4.51
N LEU A 148 21.28 -9.74 5.43
CA LEU A 148 19.86 -10.09 5.59
C LEU A 148 19.03 -8.91 6.07
N LEU A 149 19.54 -8.15 7.04
CA LEU A 149 18.87 -6.95 7.52
C LEU A 149 18.63 -5.97 6.38
N ARG A 150 19.69 -5.61 5.66
CA ARG A 150 19.63 -4.62 4.57
C ARG A 150 18.68 -5.00 3.45
N HIS A 151 18.67 -6.26 3.04
CA HIS A 151 17.92 -6.70 1.86
C HIS A 151 16.54 -7.28 2.18
N CYS A 152 16.34 -7.82 3.38
CA CYS A 152 15.16 -8.63 3.69
C CYS A 152 14.34 -8.12 4.88
N ALA A 153 14.93 -7.46 5.87
CA ALA A 153 14.25 -7.19 7.14
C ALA A 153 14.09 -5.71 7.51
N ALA A 154 14.90 -4.81 6.95
CA ALA A 154 14.77 -3.38 7.16
C ALA A 154 13.72 -2.79 6.20
N PHE A 155 14.13 -1.85 5.35
CA PHE A 155 13.25 -1.13 4.43
C PHE A 155 12.30 -2.02 3.59
N SER A 156 12.77 -3.20 3.16
CA SER A 156 11.98 -4.13 2.33
C SER A 156 10.77 -4.73 3.05
N LYS A 157 10.74 -4.76 4.39
CA LYS A 157 9.56 -5.25 5.14
C LYS A 157 8.38 -4.29 5.07
N LEU A 158 8.63 -2.98 4.98
CA LEU A 158 7.58 -1.97 4.97
C LEU A 158 7.40 -1.25 3.64
N VAL A 159 8.24 -1.52 2.63
CA VAL A 159 8.16 -0.83 1.32
C VAL A 159 6.78 -0.92 0.68
N TYR A 160 6.06 -2.03 0.85
CA TYR A 160 4.70 -2.16 0.34
C TYR A 160 3.74 -1.17 1.03
N SER A 161 3.78 -1.09 2.37
CA SER A 161 3.02 -0.07 3.13
C SER A 161 3.40 1.35 2.71
N LEU A 162 4.70 1.63 2.57
CA LEU A 162 5.22 2.94 2.16
C LEU A 162 4.75 3.38 0.76
N ARG A 163 4.38 2.44 -0.12
CA ARG A 163 3.89 2.75 -1.47
C ARG A 163 2.39 3.04 -1.52
N ILE A 164 1.60 2.37 -0.68
CA ILE A 164 0.14 2.37 -0.80
C ILE A 164 -0.57 3.16 0.29
N VAL A 165 0.05 3.32 1.46
CA VAL A 165 -0.55 4.06 2.58
C VAL A 165 -0.12 5.51 2.45
N PRO A 166 -1.06 6.47 2.54
CA PRO A 166 -0.71 7.88 2.66
C PRO A 166 0.33 8.12 3.74
N HIS A 167 1.44 8.78 3.37
CA HIS A 167 2.63 8.89 4.20
C HIS A 167 2.36 9.42 5.62
N GLN A 168 1.43 10.36 5.76
CA GLN A 168 1.07 10.92 7.07
C GLN A 168 0.18 9.99 7.92
N LYS A 169 -0.62 9.12 7.30
CA LYS A 169 -1.60 8.26 7.99
C LYS A 169 -0.98 7.11 8.78
N HIS A 170 0.31 6.85 8.61
CA HIS A 170 1.02 5.77 9.31
C HIS A 170 2.39 6.20 9.83
N SER A 171 2.61 7.51 9.95
CA SER A 171 3.90 8.08 10.33
C SER A 171 4.39 7.56 11.68
N SER A 172 3.50 7.41 12.67
CA SER A 172 3.87 6.90 14.00
C SER A 172 4.41 5.46 13.92
N ALA A 173 3.76 4.57 13.17
CA ALA A 173 4.25 3.21 12.98
C ALA A 173 5.65 3.18 12.33
N LEU A 174 5.90 4.04 11.34
CA LEU A 174 7.21 4.15 10.69
C LEU A 174 8.30 4.67 11.64
N HIS A 175 7.99 5.70 12.44
CA HIS A 175 8.93 6.22 13.44
C HIS A 175 9.26 5.20 14.52
N ASN A 176 8.31 4.34 14.88
CA ASN A 176 8.55 3.26 15.85
C ASN A 176 9.38 2.11 15.27
N PHE A 177 9.39 1.92 13.94
CA PHE A 177 10.15 0.86 13.30
C PHE A 177 11.64 1.17 13.21
N ASP A 178 12.02 2.40 12.86
CA ASP A 178 13.42 2.76 12.59
C ASP A 178 14.36 2.49 13.78
N PRO A 179 14.03 2.80 15.05
CA PRO A 179 14.85 2.44 16.21
C PRO A 179 15.09 0.94 16.34
N THR A 180 14.10 0.10 15.99
CA THR A 180 14.26 -1.36 16.06
C THR A 180 15.30 -1.89 15.06
N ILE A 181 15.52 -1.17 13.96
CA ILE A 181 16.60 -1.48 13.00
C ILE A 181 17.95 -1.13 13.61
N GLN A 182 18.06 0.02 14.28
CA GLN A 182 19.26 0.42 14.99
C GLN A 182 19.61 -0.61 16.07
N ASP A 183 18.66 -0.92 16.95
CA ASP A 183 18.83 -1.91 18.02
C ASP A 183 19.30 -3.27 17.46
N CYS A 184 18.72 -3.73 16.35
CA CYS A 184 19.11 -4.98 15.70
C CYS A 184 20.57 -4.97 15.26
N VAL A 185 21.05 -3.88 14.64
CA VAL A 185 22.44 -3.76 14.18
C VAL A 185 23.40 -3.68 15.35
N GLU A 186 23.07 -2.86 16.34
CA GLU A 186 23.90 -2.71 17.54
C GLU A 186 24.04 -4.04 18.28
N THR A 187 22.99 -4.85 18.28
CA THR A 187 22.98 -6.20 18.89
C THR A 187 24.00 -7.11 18.22
N PHE A 188 23.92 -7.32 16.89
CA PHE A 188 24.83 -8.27 16.23
C PHE A 188 26.24 -7.71 15.98
N LEU A 189 26.42 -6.38 15.95
CA LEU A 189 27.76 -5.77 15.90
C LEU A 189 28.43 -5.69 17.27
N GLY A 190 27.64 -5.69 18.36
CA GLY A 190 28.14 -5.54 19.72
C GLY A 190 28.67 -4.13 20.04
N CYS A 191 28.17 -3.10 19.35
CA CYS A 191 28.53 -1.71 19.58
C CYS A 191 27.33 -0.78 19.38
N PHE A 192 27.33 0.35 20.10
CA PHE A 192 26.31 1.38 19.98
C PHE A 192 26.73 2.45 18.96
N PHE A 193 25.77 3.02 18.26
CA PHE A 193 25.98 4.17 17.39
C PHE A 193 25.64 5.48 18.11
N SER A 194 26.48 6.50 17.95
CA SER A 194 26.07 7.89 18.15
C SER A 194 25.07 8.33 17.09
N GLU A 195 24.40 9.46 17.31
CA GLU A 195 23.44 10.03 16.35
C GLU A 195 24.06 10.25 14.96
N THR A 196 25.32 10.70 14.91
CA THR A 196 26.04 10.92 13.65
C THR A 196 26.37 9.61 12.96
N GLU A 197 26.84 8.60 13.70
CA GLU A 197 27.15 7.29 13.11
C GLU A 197 25.89 6.57 12.63
N TRP A 198 24.78 6.69 13.35
CA TRP A 198 23.48 6.18 12.88
C TRP A 198 23.03 6.88 11.61
N THR A 199 23.14 8.22 11.56
CA THR A 199 22.85 9.01 10.36
C THR A 199 23.67 8.50 9.17
N LEU A 200 24.97 8.26 9.34
CA LEU A 200 25.83 7.67 8.31
C LEU A 200 25.42 6.24 7.95
N ALA A 201 25.03 5.41 8.92
CA ALA A 201 24.57 4.04 8.69
C ALA A 201 23.32 3.98 7.79
N THR A 202 22.44 5.00 7.87
CA THR A 202 21.25 5.08 7.02
C THR A 202 21.54 5.39 5.55
N LEU A 203 22.71 5.98 5.25
CA LEU A 203 23.11 6.30 3.87
C LEU A 203 23.32 5.04 3.03
N SER A 204 23.23 5.16 1.71
CA SER A 204 23.53 4.03 0.83
C SER A 204 25.00 3.64 0.89
N THR A 205 25.28 2.38 0.54
CA THR A 205 26.65 1.86 0.46
C THR A 205 27.53 2.60 -0.55
N ARG A 206 26.92 3.21 -1.57
CA ARG A 206 27.63 4.08 -2.54
C ARG A 206 28.14 5.37 -1.90
N MET A 207 27.53 5.77 -0.80
CA MET A 207 27.84 6.97 -0.03
C MET A 207 28.60 6.64 1.26
N GLY A 208 29.05 5.39 1.42
CA GLY A 208 29.80 4.94 2.61
C GLY A 208 28.95 4.49 3.79
N GLY A 209 27.61 4.48 3.67
CA GLY A 209 26.71 3.99 4.73
C GLY A 209 26.44 2.49 4.67
N LEU A 210 25.61 2.00 5.60
CA LEU A 210 25.21 0.59 5.68
C LEU A 210 23.99 0.27 4.78
N GLY A 211 23.33 1.28 4.24
CA GLY A 211 22.13 1.13 3.40
C GLY A 211 20.84 0.91 4.21
N LEU A 212 20.84 1.28 5.49
CA LEU A 212 19.72 1.10 6.41
C LEU A 212 18.76 2.29 6.35
N ARG A 213 18.11 2.44 5.20
CA ARG A 213 17.24 3.58 4.94
C ARG A 213 16.13 3.68 5.97
N SER A 214 15.98 4.86 6.55
CA SER A 214 14.84 5.21 7.40
C SER A 214 13.53 5.08 6.62
N THR A 215 12.55 4.41 7.21
CA THR A 215 11.20 4.30 6.68
C THR A 215 10.38 5.56 6.96
N ALA A 216 10.60 6.20 8.11
CA ALA A 216 9.94 7.44 8.49
C ALA A 216 10.26 8.62 7.55
N LEU A 217 11.45 8.61 6.93
CA LEU A 217 11.92 9.66 6.03
C LEU A 217 11.65 9.38 4.54
N HIS A 218 10.84 8.37 4.21
CA HIS A 218 10.74 7.84 2.85
C HIS A 218 9.39 8.04 2.15
N SER A 219 8.86 9.26 2.20
CA SER A 219 7.71 9.73 1.40
C SER A 219 7.87 9.49 -0.11
N SER A 220 9.11 9.36 -0.59
CA SER A 220 9.44 9.03 -1.99
C SER A 220 8.80 7.74 -2.53
N ALA A 221 8.59 6.72 -1.69
CA ALA A 221 7.95 5.48 -2.11
C ALA A 221 6.47 5.68 -2.47
N TYR A 222 5.74 6.44 -1.64
CA TYR A 222 4.35 6.81 -1.89
C TYR A 222 4.23 7.66 -3.15
N LEU A 223 5.07 8.69 -3.27
CA LEU A 223 5.08 9.59 -4.44
C LEU A 223 5.32 8.82 -5.73
N ALA A 224 6.35 7.98 -5.79
CA ALA A 224 6.63 7.19 -6.98
C ALA A 224 5.49 6.22 -7.32
N SER A 225 4.83 5.65 -6.31
CA SER A 225 3.67 4.78 -6.53
C SER A 225 2.50 5.55 -7.13
N GLN A 226 2.17 6.72 -6.58
CA GLN A 226 1.08 7.57 -7.07
C GLN A 226 1.30 8.02 -8.52
N VAL A 227 2.51 8.48 -8.87
CA VAL A 227 2.80 8.86 -10.26
C VAL A 227 2.81 7.64 -11.19
N ALA A 228 3.27 6.48 -10.73
CA ALA A 228 3.24 5.26 -11.55
C ALA A 228 1.82 4.78 -11.85
N CYS A 229 0.84 5.04 -10.97
CA CYS A 229 -0.52 4.51 -11.12
C CYS A 229 -1.59 5.52 -11.56
N HIS A 230 -1.32 6.84 -11.56
CA HIS A 230 -2.36 7.84 -11.82
C HIS A 230 -3.08 7.66 -13.17
N GLU A 231 -2.36 7.32 -14.26
CA GLU A 231 -2.98 7.03 -15.56
C GLU A 231 -3.88 5.78 -15.51
N LEU A 232 -3.46 4.75 -14.77
CA LEU A 232 -4.26 3.53 -14.56
C LEU A 232 -5.51 3.84 -13.72
N CYS A 233 -5.39 4.70 -12.71
CA CYS A 233 -6.53 5.19 -11.93
C CYS A 233 -7.54 5.92 -12.83
N SER A 234 -7.07 6.78 -13.75
CA SER A 234 -7.94 7.45 -14.73
C SER A 234 -8.60 6.49 -15.74
N GLN A 235 -7.96 5.34 -16.04
CA GLN A 235 -8.57 4.30 -16.86
C GLN A 235 -9.65 3.51 -16.10
N LEU A 236 -9.48 3.31 -14.79
CA LEU A 236 -10.43 2.62 -13.93
C LEU A 236 -11.64 3.50 -13.59
N ASP A 237 -11.41 4.76 -13.22
CA ASP A 237 -12.44 5.73 -12.90
C ASP A 237 -12.25 7.00 -13.73
N LYS A 238 -13.20 7.27 -14.63
CA LYS A 238 -13.19 8.47 -15.48
C LYS A 238 -13.31 9.77 -14.67
N ASN A 239 -13.82 9.69 -13.45
CA ASN A 239 -13.94 10.83 -12.53
C ASN A 239 -12.70 10.99 -11.64
N PHE A 240 -11.69 10.13 -11.75
CA PHE A 240 -10.46 10.25 -10.99
C PHE A 240 -9.70 11.52 -11.41
N ILE A 241 -9.51 12.42 -10.44
CA ILE A 241 -8.79 13.68 -10.65
C ILE A 241 -7.39 13.54 -10.07
N TRP A 242 -6.39 13.59 -10.95
CA TRP A 242 -4.99 13.72 -10.55
C TRP A 242 -4.64 15.20 -10.34
N ASP A 243 -4.59 15.62 -9.07
CA ASP A 243 -4.15 16.97 -8.71
C ASP A 243 -3.14 16.93 -7.55
N PRO A 244 -1.85 16.74 -7.84
CA PRO A 244 -0.81 16.75 -6.81
C PRO A 244 -0.54 18.14 -6.23
N SER A 245 -1.15 19.20 -6.78
CA SER A 245 -1.00 20.58 -6.29
C SER A 245 -2.05 20.96 -5.23
N ASN A 246 -3.13 20.18 -5.14
CA ASN A 246 -4.16 20.38 -4.14
C ASN A 246 -3.66 20.02 -2.73
N ASN A 247 -3.65 21.03 -1.86
CA ASN A 247 -3.16 20.94 -0.48
C ASN A 247 -3.97 20.04 0.46
N ARG A 248 -5.08 19.47 -0.01
CA ARG A 248 -5.88 18.47 0.71
C ARG A 248 -5.51 17.04 0.35
N THR A 249 -4.65 16.84 -0.65
CA THR A 249 -4.27 15.51 -1.12
C THR A 249 -3.08 14.97 -0.34
N ASP A 250 -3.11 13.66 -0.09
CA ASP A 250 -1.99 12.95 0.53
C ASP A 250 -0.70 13.06 -0.31
N THR A 251 -0.84 13.17 -1.63
CA THR A 251 0.28 13.38 -2.58
C THR A 251 0.96 14.74 -2.36
N PHE A 252 0.19 15.82 -2.20
CA PHE A 252 0.75 17.14 -1.90
C PHE A 252 1.52 17.13 -0.57
N HIS A 253 0.95 16.50 0.46
CA HIS A 253 1.59 16.40 1.76
C HIS A 253 2.89 15.58 1.70
N ALA A 254 2.89 14.46 1.00
CA ALA A 254 4.10 13.66 0.77
C ALA A 254 5.16 14.43 -0.03
N LEU A 255 4.76 15.23 -1.03
CA LEU A 255 5.67 16.06 -1.82
C LEU A 255 6.29 17.18 -0.98
N THR A 256 5.49 17.78 -0.10
CA THR A 256 5.97 18.80 0.85
C THR A 256 6.99 18.22 1.82
N ASP A 257 6.72 17.03 2.38
CA ASP A 257 7.68 16.32 3.23
C ASP A 257 8.95 15.94 2.47
N PHE A 258 8.84 15.47 1.23
CA PHE A 258 10.01 15.20 0.39
C PHE A 258 10.86 16.46 0.17
N ASN A 259 10.22 17.56 -0.25
CA ASN A 259 10.92 18.82 -0.56
C ASN A 259 11.60 19.46 0.65
N SER A 260 11.08 19.25 1.86
CA SER A 260 11.72 19.77 3.09
C SER A 260 13.02 19.05 3.46
N ARG A 261 13.28 17.88 2.86
CA ARG A 261 14.43 17.00 3.15
C ARG A 261 15.45 16.93 2.02
N VAL A 262 15.16 17.55 0.88
CA VAL A 262 16.08 17.62 -0.25
C VAL A 262 16.60 19.04 -0.45
N LYS A 263 17.82 19.14 -0.97
CA LYS A 263 18.41 20.43 -1.35
C LYS A 263 17.53 21.17 -2.35
N PRO A 264 17.55 22.52 -2.39
CA PRO A 264 16.73 23.32 -3.30
C PRO A 264 16.79 22.87 -4.76
N GLU A 265 17.96 22.48 -5.27
CA GLU A 265 18.15 22.01 -6.65
C GLU A 265 17.55 20.62 -6.94
N LYS A 266 17.13 19.89 -5.91
CA LYS A 266 16.47 18.58 -6.00
C LYS A 266 14.99 18.63 -5.63
N GLN A 267 14.49 19.78 -5.16
CA GLN A 267 13.08 19.97 -4.90
C GLN A 267 12.27 19.85 -6.19
N ARG A 268 11.04 19.37 -6.06
CA ARG A 268 10.10 19.20 -7.16
C ARG A 268 8.89 20.10 -6.95
N HIS A 269 8.64 20.99 -7.90
CA HIS A 269 7.43 21.80 -7.95
C HIS A 269 6.22 21.03 -8.49
N SER A 270 6.48 20.00 -9.31
CA SER A 270 5.49 19.03 -9.77
C SER A 270 6.09 17.63 -9.64
N ILE A 271 5.33 16.69 -9.09
CA ILE A 271 5.77 15.30 -9.01
C ILE A 271 5.60 14.57 -10.36
N SER A 272 4.74 15.07 -11.25
CA SER A 272 4.36 14.37 -12.49
C SER A 272 5.44 14.37 -13.57
N GLU A 273 6.33 15.38 -13.62
CA GLU A 273 7.25 15.55 -14.75
C GLU A 273 8.70 15.85 -14.32
N PRO A 274 9.68 15.04 -14.76
CA PRO A 274 9.52 13.71 -15.36
C PRO A 274 8.98 12.69 -14.33
N ASN A 275 8.24 11.66 -14.80
CA ASN A 275 7.68 10.59 -13.97
C ASN A 275 8.80 9.88 -13.17
N PRO A 276 8.94 10.17 -11.87
CA PRO A 276 10.12 9.76 -11.13
C PRO A 276 9.99 8.31 -10.69
N ARG A 277 11.02 7.51 -10.94
CA ARG A 277 11.09 6.21 -10.27
C ARG A 277 11.42 6.44 -8.80
N GLN A 278 10.96 5.53 -7.95
CA GLN A 278 11.29 5.55 -6.52
C GLN A 278 12.80 5.70 -6.31
N GLN A 279 13.62 4.94 -7.06
CA GLN A 279 15.08 5.00 -6.97
C GLN A 279 15.64 6.42 -7.19
N ASP A 280 15.06 7.20 -8.10
CA ASP A 280 15.55 8.53 -8.45
C ASP A 280 15.23 9.53 -7.32
N LEU A 281 14.04 9.42 -6.70
CA LEU A 281 13.64 10.21 -5.53
C LEU A 281 14.44 9.82 -4.29
N SER A 282 14.63 8.53 -4.02
CA SER A 282 15.41 8.05 -2.89
C SER A 282 16.85 8.58 -2.91
N GLN A 283 17.48 8.65 -4.10
CA GLN A 283 18.83 9.21 -4.25
C GLN A 283 18.90 10.71 -3.95
N ALA A 284 17.82 11.46 -4.17
CA ALA A 284 17.77 12.88 -3.82
C ALA A 284 17.79 13.07 -2.30
N ASN A 285 17.07 12.22 -1.54
CA ASN A 285 17.06 12.25 -0.08
C ASN A 285 18.45 11.91 0.52
N GLU A 286 19.17 10.96 -0.08
CA GLU A 286 20.47 10.51 0.46
C GLU A 286 21.57 11.60 0.37
N ARG A 287 21.49 12.54 -0.60
CA ARG A 287 22.54 13.55 -0.87
C ARG A 287 22.48 14.83 -0.03
N THR A 288 21.43 15.01 0.76
CA THR A 288 21.29 16.19 1.63
C THR A 288 22.19 16.11 2.85
N PHE A 289 22.30 14.93 3.46
CA PHE A 289 22.94 14.70 4.76
C PHE A 289 24.47 14.88 4.81
N ILE A 290 25.18 14.90 3.67
CA ILE A 290 26.65 14.94 3.63
C ILE A 290 27.24 16.36 3.70
N MET A 291 26.44 17.43 3.49
CA MET A 291 26.99 18.80 3.41
C MET A 291 26.70 19.69 4.63
N GLU A 292 26.03 19.17 5.66
CA GLU A 292 25.80 19.88 6.94
C GLU A 292 26.74 19.41 8.07
N THR A 293 27.62 18.44 7.79
CA THR A 293 28.73 17.98 8.63
C THR A 293 30.06 18.47 8.08
#